data_AF-A0A919NEL6-F1
#
_entry.id   AF-A0A919NEL6-F1
#
_cell.length_a   1.000
_cell.length_b   1.000
_cell.length_c   1.000
_cell.angle_alpha   90.00
_cell.angle_beta   90.00
_cell.angle_gamma   90.00
#
_symmetry.space_group_name_H-M   'P 1'
#
loop_
_entity.id
_entity.type
_entity.pdbx_description
1 polymer ?
#
loop_
_entity_poly.entity_id
_entity_poly.type
_entity_poly.pdbx_seq_one_letter_code
_entity_poly.pdbx_strand_id
1 'polypeptide(L)'
;MSVFLSAGVREQLDFAQAQLDRHVAPSADGICAVCGEEDPCSPRRVALRVFGRYGCLPRRWPGASRPEAVGTPKAWSGWLQASSGVEDPTG
;
A
#
# COMPACT_ATOMS: atom_id res chain seq x y z
N MET A 1 -27.69 17.78 -2.42
CA MET A 1 -28.34 16.92 -3.42
C MET A 1 -28.02 15.47 -3.05
N SER A 2 -28.99 14.70 -2.56
CA SER A 2 -28.76 13.31 -2.11
C SER A 2 -29.00 12.34 -3.25
N VAL A 3 -27.98 11.56 -3.62
CA VAL A 3 -28.13 10.47 -4.60
C VAL A 3 -28.54 9.21 -3.86
N PHE A 4 -29.66 8.60 -4.26
CA PHE A 4 -30.11 7.32 -3.72
C PHE A 4 -29.46 6.18 -4.49
N LEU A 5 -28.72 5.32 -3.78
CA LEU A 5 -28.05 4.14 -4.34
C LEU A 5 -28.85 2.88 -3.98
N SER A 6 -28.93 1.93 -4.91
CA SER A 6 -29.54 0.62 -4.64
C SER A 6 -28.70 -0.21 -3.68
N ALA A 7 -29.31 -1.21 -3.04
CA ALA A 7 -28.62 -2.10 -2.09
C ALA A 7 -27.36 -2.73 -2.70
N GLY A 8 -27.46 -3.32 -3.90
CA GLY A 8 -26.31 -3.91 -4.59
C GLY A 8 -25.20 -2.92 -4.97
N VAL A 9 -25.50 -1.64 -5.19
CA VAL A 9 -24.46 -0.61 -5.39
C VAL A 9 -23.77 -0.28 -4.06
N ARG A 10 -24.50 -0.25 -2.95
CA ARG A 10 -23.92 -0.07 -1.61
C ARG A 10 -23.00 -1.24 -1.24
N GLU A 11 -23.44 -2.48 -1.49
CA GLU A 11 -22.62 -3.69 -1.30
C GLU A 11 -21.32 -3.65 -2.12
N GLN A 12 -21.38 -3.21 -3.39
CA GLN A 12 -20.18 -3.04 -4.21
C GLN A 12 -19.24 -1.96 -3.66
N LEU A 13 -19.77 -0.85 -3.14
CA LEU A 13 -18.97 0.22 -2.54
C LEU A 13 -18.36 -0.20 -1.20
N ASP A 14 -19.07 -0.94 -0.36
CA ASP A 14 -18.54 -1.45 0.91
C ASP A 14 -17.52 -2.57 0.70
N PHE A 15 -17.71 -3.45 -0.29
CA PHE A 15 -16.68 -4.40 -0.72
C PHE A 15 -15.44 -3.68 -1.27
N ALA A 16 -15.63 -2.68 -2.14
CA ALA A 16 -14.53 -1.87 -2.66
C ALA A 16 -13.80 -1.13 -1.53
N GLN A 17 -14.50 -0.60 -0.53
CA GLN A 17 -13.88 0.01 0.65
C GLN A 17 -13.01 -1.00 1.40
N ALA A 18 -13.51 -2.21 1.66
CA ALA A 18 -12.73 -3.25 2.33
C ALA A 18 -11.47 -3.66 1.54
N GLN A 19 -11.52 -3.62 0.19
CA GLN A 19 -10.33 -3.80 -0.64
C GLN A 19 -9.36 -2.62 -0.52
N LEU A 20 -9.83 -1.37 -0.51
CA LEU A 20 -8.96 -0.21 -0.28
C LEU A 20 -8.28 -0.29 1.09
N ASP A 21 -9.05 -0.52 2.15
CA ASP A 21 -8.57 -0.57 3.53
C ASP A 21 -7.54 -1.69 3.72
N ARG A 22 -7.73 -2.85 3.07
CA ARG A 22 -6.76 -3.97 3.05
C ARG A 22 -5.51 -3.68 2.23
N HIS A 23 -5.65 -3.05 1.07
CA HIS A 23 -4.57 -2.85 0.10
C HIS A 23 -3.91 -1.46 0.18
N VAL A 24 -4.18 -0.67 1.24
CA VAL A 24 -3.38 0.51 1.57
C VAL A 24 -1.90 0.12 1.63
N ALA A 25 -1.06 0.80 0.87
CA ALA A 25 0.37 0.80 1.10
C ALA A 25 0.64 1.56 2.42
N PRO A 26 1.13 0.88 3.48
CA PRO A 26 1.40 1.56 4.74
C PRO A 26 2.68 2.40 4.66
N SER A 27 3.61 2.02 3.76
CA SER A 27 4.96 2.58 3.67
C SER A 27 5.14 3.47 2.44
N ALA A 28 6.13 4.35 2.54
CA ALA A 28 6.56 5.25 1.46
C ALA A 28 7.28 4.53 0.30
N ASP A 29 7.61 3.25 0.47
CA ASP A 29 8.28 2.40 -0.52
C ASP A 29 7.47 2.20 -1.82
N GLY A 30 6.21 2.61 -1.84
CA GLY A 30 5.33 2.44 -2.99
C GLY A 30 4.94 0.98 -3.25
N ILE A 31 5.02 0.09 -2.25
CA ILE A 31 4.65 -1.33 -2.38
C ILE A 31 3.40 -1.63 -1.53
N CYS A 32 2.44 -2.36 -2.10
CA CYS A 32 1.28 -2.85 -1.38
C CYS A 32 1.67 -3.98 -0.40
N ALA A 33 1.47 -3.78 0.90
CA ALA A 33 1.85 -4.74 1.94
C ALA A 33 1.16 -6.12 1.84
N VAL A 34 0.06 -6.23 1.10
CA VAL A 34 -0.69 -7.50 0.91
C VAL A 34 -0.31 -8.21 -0.39
N CYS A 35 0.02 -7.47 -1.45
CA CYS A 35 0.33 -8.04 -2.77
C CYS A 35 1.84 -8.20 -3.03
N GLY A 36 2.70 -7.38 -2.40
CA GLY A 36 4.11 -7.25 -2.78
C GLY A 36 4.34 -6.52 -4.12
N GLU A 37 3.27 -6.08 -4.79
CA GLU A 37 3.29 -5.30 -6.04
C GLU A 37 3.43 -3.80 -5.78
N GLU A 38 3.91 -3.07 -6.79
CA GLU A 38 3.91 -1.60 -6.83
C GLU A 38 2.48 -1.03 -6.68
N ASP A 39 2.34 -0.04 -5.80
CA ASP A 39 1.08 0.63 -5.48
C ASP A 39 0.78 1.75 -6.49
N PRO A 40 -0.47 1.87 -7.00
CA PRO A 40 -1.63 1.03 -6.71
C PRO A 40 -1.52 -0.37 -7.31
N CYS A 41 -1.65 -1.41 -6.49
CA CYS A 41 -1.73 -2.80 -6.96
C CYS A 41 -3.07 -3.05 -7.68
N SER A 42 -3.17 -4.17 -8.41
CA SER A 42 -4.36 -4.46 -9.23
C SER A 42 -5.70 -4.43 -8.44
N PRO A 43 -5.84 -5.08 -7.26
CA PRO A 43 -7.06 -4.99 -6.44
C PRO A 43 -7.43 -3.56 -6.05
N ARG A 44 -6.44 -2.73 -5.70
CA ARG A 44 -6.64 -1.33 -5.32
C ARG A 44 -7.12 -0.48 -6.50
N ARG A 45 -6.57 -0.69 -7.71
CA ARG A 45 -7.04 -0.02 -8.95
C ARG A 45 -8.50 -0.38 -9.26
N VAL A 46 -8.87 -1.66 -9.11
CA VAL A 46 -10.25 -2.13 -9.33
C VAL A 46 -11.21 -1.48 -8.34
N ALA A 47 -10.86 -1.45 -7.05
CA ALA A 47 -11.67 -0.83 -6.02
C ALA A 47 -11.88 0.68 -6.25
N LEU A 48 -10.82 1.44 -6.58
CA LEU A 48 -10.94 2.87 -6.95
C LEU A 48 -11.88 3.11 -8.14
N ARG A 49 -11.89 2.19 -9.12
CA ARG A 49 -12.77 2.28 -10.30
C ARG A 49 -14.25 2.12 -9.93
N VAL A 50 -14.60 1.33 -8.92
CA VAL A 50 -15.99 1.19 -8.43
C VAL A 50 -16.49 2.52 -7.88
N PHE A 51 -15.69 3.19 -7.05
CA PHE A 51 -16.02 4.53 -6.52
C PHE A 51 -16.22 5.56 -7.64
N GLY A 52 -15.29 5.62 -8.60
CA GLY A 52 -15.39 6.51 -9.76
C GLY A 52 -16.65 6.26 -10.62
N ARG A 53 -17.04 5.00 -10.82
CA ARG A 53 -18.25 4.62 -11.57
C ARG A 53 -19.54 5.20 -10.96
N TYR A 54 -19.60 5.31 -9.64
CA TYR A 54 -20.79 5.76 -8.92
C TYR A 54 -20.69 7.22 -8.42
N GLY A 55 -19.67 7.98 -8.84
CA GLY A 55 -19.45 9.36 -8.41
C GLY A 55 -19.25 9.51 -6.89
N CYS A 56 -18.83 8.45 -6.23
CA CYS A 56 -18.65 8.39 -4.78
C CYS A 56 -17.17 8.52 -4.42
N LEU A 57 -16.87 9.11 -3.27
CA LEU A 57 -15.51 9.11 -2.71
C LEU A 57 -15.37 7.96 -1.70
N PRO A 58 -14.22 7.24 -1.70
CA PRO A 58 -13.95 6.26 -0.65
C PRO A 58 -13.75 6.94 0.69
N ARG A 59 -14.17 6.25 1.76
CA ARG A 59 -13.87 6.64 3.13
C ARG A 59 -12.35 6.53 3.33
N ARG A 60 -11.77 7.44 4.11
CA ARG A 60 -10.36 7.37 4.53
C ARG A 60 -10.30 7.22 6.04
N TRP A 61 -9.51 6.26 6.51
CA TRP A 61 -9.25 6.06 7.93
C TRP A 61 -7.96 6.79 8.35
N PRO A 62 -8.02 7.69 9.34
CA PRO A 62 -6.82 8.25 9.94
C PRO A 62 -5.90 7.13 10.46
N GLY A 63 -4.58 7.27 10.25
CA GLY A 63 -3.58 6.27 10.68
C GLY A 63 -3.44 5.03 9.79
N ALA A 64 -4.21 4.89 8.70
CA ALA A 64 -4.04 3.77 7.76
C ALA A 64 -2.71 3.85 6.97
N SER A 65 -2.30 5.07 6.60
CA SER A 65 -0.96 5.36 6.07
C SER A 65 0.01 5.70 7.20
N ARG A 66 1.28 5.30 7.08
CA ARG A 66 2.35 5.58 8.04
C ARG A 66 3.31 6.64 7.51
N PRO A 67 2.97 7.95 7.58
CA PRO A 67 3.84 9.02 7.08
C PRO A 67 5.20 9.03 7.79
N GLU A 68 5.30 8.49 9.00
CA GLU A 68 6.56 8.30 9.73
C GLU A 68 7.54 7.31 9.07
N ALA A 69 7.08 6.51 8.10
CA ALA A 69 7.93 5.64 7.30
C ALA A 69 8.57 6.36 6.09
N VAL A 70 8.17 7.60 5.79
CA VAL A 70 8.70 8.36 4.64
C VAL A 70 10.15 8.75 4.86
N GLY A 71 11.05 8.23 4.01
CA GLY A 71 12.48 8.53 4.04
C GLY A 71 13.30 7.68 5.00
N THR A 72 12.70 6.72 5.72
CA THR A 72 13.42 5.78 6.58
C THR A 72 14.25 4.81 5.71
N PRO A 73 15.59 4.83 5.75
CA PRO A 73 16.39 3.92 4.95
C PRO A 73 16.18 2.50 5.45
N LYS A 74 15.84 1.57 4.55
CA LYS A 74 15.79 0.15 4.91
C LYS A 74 17.18 -0.29 5.37
N ALA A 75 17.25 -0.97 6.51
CA ALA A 75 18.41 -1.79 6.87
C ALA A 75 18.52 -2.90 5.82
N TRP A 76 19.34 -2.62 4.81
CA TRP A 76 19.43 -3.40 3.60
C TRP A 76 20.18 -4.72 3.93
N SER A 77 19.42 -5.80 4.09
CA SER A 77 19.95 -7.05 4.64
C SER A 77 20.52 -7.94 3.53
N GLY A 78 21.86 -7.99 3.39
CA GLY A 78 22.51 -9.21 2.88
C GLY A 78 23.94 -9.17 2.32
N TRP A 79 24.42 -8.08 1.69
CA TRP A 79 25.54 -8.22 0.71
C TRP A 79 26.82 -7.36 0.93
N LEU A 80 26.91 -6.46 1.94
CA LEU A 80 28.15 -5.71 2.29
C LEU A 80 28.72 -6.15 3.66
N GLN A 81 28.40 -7.35 4.11
CA GLN A 81 29.17 -8.03 5.17
C GLN A 81 30.35 -8.82 4.56
N ALA A 82 30.91 -8.31 3.45
CA ALA A 82 31.86 -9.00 2.58
C ALA A 82 33.05 -8.10 2.18
N SER A 83 33.48 -7.20 3.06
CA SER A 83 34.69 -6.39 2.86
C SER A 83 35.27 -5.83 4.18
N SER A 84 35.51 -6.70 5.15
CA SER A 84 36.36 -6.41 6.31
C SER A 84 37.18 -7.67 6.66
N GLY A 85 38.14 -7.95 5.78
CA GLY A 85 39.01 -9.13 5.78
C GLY A 85 40.33 -8.89 5.05
N VAL A 86 40.82 -7.66 5.16
CA VAL A 86 42.21 -7.19 4.97
C VAL A 86 42.74 -7.01 6.40
N GLU A 87 43.99 -7.29 6.81
CA GLU A 87 45.17 -7.97 6.23
C GLU A 87 45.79 -8.94 7.29
N ASP A 88 46.95 -9.61 7.21
CA ASP A 88 48.08 -9.72 6.26
C ASP A 88 48.80 -11.10 6.43
N PRO A 89 49.57 -11.65 5.44
CA PRO A 89 50.35 -12.87 5.60
C PRO A 89 51.88 -12.64 5.69
N THR A 90 52.45 -12.53 6.90
CA THR A 90 53.86 -12.87 7.23
C THR A 90 54.06 -12.93 8.76
N GLY A 91 54.71 -13.98 9.28
CA GLY A 91 55.02 -14.15 10.71
C GLY A 91 55.33 -15.59 11.08
#